data_AF-A0AAW4Q7S4-F1
#
_entry.id   AF-A0AAW4Q7S4-F1
#
_cell.length_a   1.000
_cell.length_b   1.000
_cell.length_c   1.000
_cell.angle_alpha   90.00
_cell.angle_beta   90.00
_cell.angle_gamma   90.00
#
_symmetry.space_group_name_H-M   'P 1'
#
loop_
_entity.id
_entity.type
_entity.pdbx_description
1 polymer ?
#
loop_
_entity_poly.entity_id
_entity_poly.type
_entity_poly.pdbx_seq_one_letter_code
_entity_poly.pdbx_strand_id
1 'polypeptide(L)' 'MKIKVEVTRDELEEMDCDSPAEFQAVLRHQIDKGVASDDGEAGVDWMVDYELEIVLVDA' A
#
# COMPACT_ATOMS: atom_id res chain seq x y z
N MET A 1 14.20 -1.07 3.53
CA MET A 1 13.72 0.31 3.21
C MET A 1 12.52 0.63 4.11
N LYS A 2 12.26 1.89 4.50
CA LYS A 2 11.04 2.22 5.26
C LYS A 2 10.08 3.04 4.41
N ILE A 3 8.84 2.58 4.31
CA ILE A 3 7.74 3.24 3.60
C ILE A 3 6.72 3.64 4.66
N LYS A 4 6.49 4.93 4.79
CA LYS A 4 5.43 5.49 5.63
C LYS A 4 4.35 6.05 4.71
N VAL A 5 3.11 5.62 4.90
CA VAL A 5 1.96 6.16 4.19
C VAL A 5 1.02 6.77 5.22
N GLU A 6 0.71 8.04 5.03
CA GLU A 6 -0.25 8.78 5.85
C GLU A 6 -1.58 8.77 5.12
N VAL A 7 -2.62 8.32 5.80
CA VAL A 7 -3.97 8.23 5.24
C VAL A 7 -4.97 8.81 6.23
N THR A 8 -5.98 9.46 5.70
CA THR A 8 -7.15 9.90 6.46
C THR A 8 -8.19 8.78 6.55
N ARG A 9 -9.21 8.99 7.40
CA ARG A 9 -10.33 8.04 7.46
C ARG A 9 -11.13 8.02 6.15
N ASP A 10 -11.32 9.18 5.53
CA ASP A 10 -12.04 9.30 4.26
C ASP A 10 -11.30 8.55 3.13
N GLU A 11 -9.98 8.70 3.02
CA GLU A 11 -9.18 7.97 2.02
C GLU A 11 -9.22 6.45 2.23
N LEU A 12 -9.26 5.98 3.48
CA LEU A 12 -9.43 4.55 3.76
C LEU A 12 -10.81 4.05 3.29
N GLU A 13 -11.86 4.82 3.51
CA GLU A 13 -13.22 4.48 3.05
C GLU A 13 -13.34 4.52 1.52
N GLU A 14 -12.69 5.49 0.85
CA GLU A 14 -12.60 5.53 -0.63
C GLU A 14 -11.87 4.30 -1.22
N MET A 15 -10.95 3.72 -0.45
CA MET A 15 -10.21 2.52 -0.80
C MET A 15 -10.89 1.21 -0.34
N ASP A 16 -12.13 1.29 0.15
CA ASP A 16 -12.91 0.16 0.68
C ASP A 16 -12.15 -0.59 1.80
N CYS A 17 -11.41 0.15 2.63
CA CYS A 17 -10.66 -0.38 3.76
C CYS A 17 -11.23 0.14 5.08
N ASP A 18 -11.60 -0.76 5.98
CA ASP A 18 -12.16 -0.39 7.29
C ASP A 18 -11.09 0.05 8.30
N SER A 19 -9.81 -0.21 8.02
CA SER A 19 -8.71 0.09 8.94
C SER A 19 -7.35 0.29 8.25
N PRO A 20 -6.40 1.01 8.90
CA PRO A 20 -5.01 1.10 8.44
C PRO A 20 -4.34 -0.26 8.23
N ALA A 21 -4.67 -1.26 9.07
CA ALA A 21 -4.09 -2.59 8.97
C ALA A 21 -4.57 -3.36 7.73
N GLU A 22 -5.84 -3.19 7.37
CA GLU A 22 -6.39 -3.74 6.13
C GLU A 22 -5.76 -3.10 4.91
N PHE A 23 -5.68 -1.75 4.89
CA PHE A 23 -4.99 -1.04 3.82
C PHE A 23 -3.51 -1.44 3.71
N GLN A 24 -2.82 -1.63 4.84
CA GLN A 24 -1.45 -2.12 4.86
C GLN A 24 -1.31 -3.48 4.17
N ALA A 25 -2.24 -4.41 4.43
CA ALA A 25 -2.22 -5.74 3.81
C ALA A 25 -2.48 -5.66 2.30
N VAL A 26 -3.42 -4.83 1.87
CA VAL A 26 -3.73 -4.60 0.45
C VAL A 26 -2.53 -3.99 -0.27
N LEU A 27 -1.94 -2.93 0.30
CA LEU A 27 -0.80 -2.24 -0.28
C LEU A 27 0.45 -3.15 -0.32
N ARG A 28 0.71 -3.90 0.75
CA ARG A 28 1.77 -4.93 0.78
C ARG A 28 1.57 -5.94 -0.34
N HIS A 29 0.34 -6.43 -0.54
CA HIS A 29 0.05 -7.38 -1.61
C HIS A 29 0.30 -6.78 -3.00
N GLN A 30 -0.10 -5.53 -3.24
CA GLN A 30 0.15 -4.84 -4.51
C GLN A 30 1.64 -4.62 -4.79
N ILE A 31 2.41 -4.30 -3.76
CA ILE A 31 3.86 -4.15 -3.86
C ILE A 31 4.52 -5.51 -4.15
N ASP A 32 4.21 -6.53 -3.36
CA ASP A 32 4.87 -7.84 -3.41
C ASP A 32 4.48 -8.64 -4.67
N LYS A 33 3.26 -8.43 -5.20
CA LYS A 33 2.79 -9.10 -6.43
C LYS A 33 2.97 -8.26 -7.69
N GLY A 34 3.37 -7.00 -7.53
CA GLY A 34 3.29 -5.99 -8.57
C GLY A 34 1.84 -5.61 -8.85
N VAL A 35 1.61 -4.33 -9.16
CA VAL A 35 0.39 -3.94 -9.87
C VAL A 35 0.56 -4.45 -11.29
N ALA A 36 -0.29 -5.39 -11.72
CA ALA A 36 -0.35 -5.79 -13.12
C ALA A 36 -0.85 -4.59 -13.93
N SER A 37 0.08 -3.77 -14.44
CA SER A 37 -0.23 -2.80 -15.48
C SER A 37 -0.57 -3.55 -16.77
N ASP A 38 -1.56 -3.06 -17.52
CA ASP A 38 -2.08 -3.67 -18.75
C ASP A 38 -0.98 -3.93 -19.80
N ASP A 39 0.15 -3.22 -19.70
CA ASP A 39 1.34 -3.34 -20.55
C ASP A 39 2.26 -4.53 -20.22
N GLY A 40 1.95 -5.36 -19.22
CA GLY A 40 2.67 -6.62 -18.96
C GLY A 40 4.11 -6.46 -18.45
N GLU A 41 4.54 -5.25 -18.11
CA GLU A 41 5.81 -5.01 -17.45
C GLU A 41 5.72 -5.42 -15.97
N ALA A 42 6.32 -6.55 -15.64
CA ALA A 42 6.54 -6.92 -14.25
C ALA A 42 7.44 -5.84 -13.63
N GLY A 43 6.87 -5.04 -12.73
CA GLY A 43 7.61 -4.05 -11.95
C GLY A 43 8.87 -4.71 -11.38
N VAL A 44 10.03 -4.12 -11.68
CA VAL A 44 11.35 -4.59 -11.27
C VAL A 44 11.38 -4.97 -9.78
N ASP A 45 12.09 -6.05 -9.44
CA ASP A 45 12.31 -6.57 -8.08
C ASP A 45 13.28 -5.68 -7.27
N TRP A 46 12.98 -4.39 -7.15
CA TRP A 46 13.81 -3.42 -6.42
C TRP A 46 13.45 -3.31 -4.93
N MET A 47 12.35 -3.96 -4.52
CA MET A 47 11.83 -3.95 -3.14
C MET A 47 11.97 -5.32 -2.45
N VAL A 48 13.20 -5.82 -2.37
CA VAL A 48 13.49 -7.13 -1.74
C VAL A 48 13.28 -7.09 -0.21
N ASP A 49 13.45 -5.93 0.43
CA ASP A 49 13.26 -5.76 1.88
C ASP A 49 12.73 -4.36 2.24
N TYR A 50 11.53 -4.31 2.82
CA TYR A 50 10.90 -3.08 3.29
C TYR A 50 10.01 -3.25 4.52
N GLU A 51 10.02 -2.23 5.37
CA GLU A 51 9.07 -1.98 6.45
C GLU A 51 7.99 -1.04 5.93
N LEU A 52 6.73 -1.45 6.02
CA LEU A 52 5.57 -0.63 5.66
C LEU A 52 4.82 -0.23 6.92
N GLU A 53 4.59 1.06 7.08
CA GLU A 53 3.86 1.64 8.20
C GLU A 53 2.73 2.53 7.65
N ILE A 54 1.49 2.21 8.00
CA ILE A 54 0.33 3.05 7.70
C ILE A 54 -0.03 3.86 8.95
N VAL A 55 -0.06 5.18 8.81
CA VAL A 55 -0.40 6.10 9.90
C VAL A 55 -1.70 6.78 9.58
N LEU A 56 -2.68 6.62 10.47
CA LEU A 56 -3.91 7.39 10.41
C LEU A 56 -3.60 8.83 10.84
N VAL A 57 -3.91 9.79 9.98
CA VAL A 57 -3.81 11.21 10.29
C VAL A 57 -5.20 11.83 10.36
N ASP A 58 -5.39 12.78 11.28
CA ASP A 58 -6.60 13.61 11.29
C ASP A 58 -6.60 14.48 10.03
N ALA A 59 -7.73 14.47 9.31
CA ALA A 59 -7.96 15.27 8.11
C ALA A 59 -8.19 16.76 8.42
#